data_AF-A0A3A5VZX0-F1
#
_entry.id   AF-A0A3A5VZX0-F1
#
_cell.length_a   1.000
_cell.length_b   1.000
_cell.length_c   1.000
_cell.angle_alpha   90.00
_cell.angle_beta   90.00
_cell.angle_gamma   90.00
#
_symmetry.space_group_name_H-M   'P 1'
#
loop_
_entity.id
_entity.type
_entity.pdbx_description
1 polymer ?
#
loop_
_entity_poly.entity_id
_entity_poly.type
_entity_poly.pdbx_seq_one_letter_code
_entity_poly.pdbx_strand_id
1 'polypeptide(L)'
;MLQQIGFVAIGGAIGAALRYAVGEWLSSEGFPIATLTVNLVGSLALGFLTVAVAQNLVSSNVALIVATGVLGAFTTMSTFSAETIDLFDRGESTSALIYVGLTMVLCPLLAFIGWKSGEALWI
;
A
#
# COMPACT_ATOMS: atom_id res chain seq x y z
N MET A 1 -10.19 -12.00 -19.89
CA MET A 1 -10.14 -10.52 -19.86
C MET A 1 -11.28 -9.90 -19.05
N LEU A 2 -12.55 -9.95 -19.50
CA LEU A 2 -13.66 -9.30 -18.77
C LEU A 2 -13.80 -9.79 -17.31
N GLN A 3 -13.66 -11.10 -17.10
CA GLN A 3 -13.66 -11.69 -15.77
C GLN A 3 -12.49 -11.22 -14.89
N GLN A 4 -11.29 -11.08 -15.46
CA GLN A 4 -10.11 -10.60 -14.73
C GLN A 4 -10.26 -9.13 -14.34
N ILE A 5 -10.83 -8.30 -15.24
CA ILE A 5 -11.19 -6.92 -14.93
C ILE A 5 -12.20 -6.89 -13.78
N GLY A 6 -13.20 -7.77 -13.79
CA GLY A 6 -14.16 -7.91 -12.68
C GLY A 6 -13.47 -8.21 -11.34
N PHE A 7 -12.51 -9.12 -11.31
CA PHE A 7 -11.72 -9.43 -10.11
C PHE A 7 -10.93 -8.23 -9.59
N VAL A 8 -10.23 -7.53 -10.48
CA VAL A 8 -9.48 -6.32 -10.14
C VAL A 8 -10.42 -5.22 -9.65
N ALA A 9 -11.58 -5.04 -10.28
CA ALA A 9 -12.55 -4.01 -9.92
C ALA A 9 -13.15 -4.25 -8.52
N ILE A 10 -13.52 -5.49 -8.20
CA ILE A 10 -14.04 -5.84 -6.87
C ILE A 10 -12.98 -5.61 -5.80
N GLY A 11 -11.75 -6.10 -6.04
CA GLY A 11 -10.64 -5.87 -5.12
C GLY A 11 -10.33 -4.38 -4.96
N GLY A 12 -10.31 -3.64 -6.07
CA GLY A 12 -10.04 -2.20 -6.09
C GLY A 12 -11.07 -1.40 -5.30
N ALA A 13 -12.36 -1.73 -5.43
CA ALA A 13 -13.43 -1.11 -4.65
C ALA A 13 -13.22 -1.31 -3.15
N ILE A 14 -12.86 -2.54 -2.73
CA ILE A 14 -12.56 -2.87 -1.34
C ILE A 14 -11.32 -2.10 -0.86
N GLY A 15 -10.22 -2.13 -1.63
CA GLY A 15 -8.98 -1.45 -1.28
C GLY A 15 -9.16 0.06 -1.11
N ALA A 16 -9.86 0.70 -2.04
CA ALA A 16 -10.17 2.12 -1.98
C ALA A 16 -11.06 2.48 -0.76
N ALA A 17 -12.08 1.66 -0.48
CA ALA A 17 -12.94 1.86 0.69
C ALA A 17 -12.17 1.70 2.02
N LEU A 18 -11.28 0.71 2.11
CA LEU A 18 -10.41 0.53 3.29
C LEU A 18 -9.45 1.71 3.46
N ARG A 19 -8.82 2.17 2.38
CA ARG A 19 -7.96 3.36 2.43
C ARG A 19 -8.73 4.59 2.90
N TYR A 20 -9.94 4.79 2.39
CA TYR A 20 -10.82 5.88 2.82
C TYR A 20 -11.13 5.78 4.32
N ALA A 21 -11.53 4.60 4.80
CA ALA A 21 -11.82 4.40 6.22
C ALA A 21 -10.61 4.64 7.14
N VAL A 22 -9.40 4.23 6.72
CA VAL A 22 -8.17 4.55 7.44
C VAL A 22 -7.91 6.06 7.46
N GLY A 23 -8.19 6.76 6.36
CA GLY A 23 -8.15 8.21 6.27
C GLY A 23 -9.04 8.91 7.30
N GLU A 24 -10.27 8.41 7.48
CA GLU A 24 -11.20 8.96 8.48
C GLU A 24 -10.72 8.71 9.91
N TRP A 25 -10.25 7.49 10.21
CA TRP A 25 -9.83 7.12 11.57
C TRP A 25 -8.50 7.71 12.01
N LEU A 26 -7.57 7.90 11.09
CA LEU A 26 -6.24 8.44 11.34
C LEU A 26 -6.10 9.89 10.84
N SER A 27 -7.21 10.59 10.68
CA SER A 27 -7.21 11.99 10.26
C SER A 27 -6.37 12.83 11.22
N SER A 28 -5.40 13.56 10.67
CA SER A 28 -4.52 14.43 11.45
C SER A 28 -4.26 15.74 10.73
N GLU A 29 -4.32 16.84 11.46
CA GLU A 29 -3.90 18.14 10.96
C GLU A 29 -2.36 18.19 10.93
N GLY A 30 -1.78 18.41 9.76
CA GLY A 30 -0.33 18.51 9.59
C GLY A 30 0.26 17.29 8.89
N PHE A 31 0.74 16.30 9.65
CA PHE A 31 1.50 15.19 9.08
C PHE A 31 0.59 14.11 8.44
N PRO A 32 0.87 13.60 7.23
CA PRO A 32 -0.02 12.66 6.53
C PRO A 32 0.08 11.20 7.03
N ILE A 33 -0.27 10.98 8.30
CA ILE A 33 -0.08 9.68 8.97
C ILE A 33 -0.95 8.56 8.37
N ALA A 34 -2.16 8.89 7.91
CA ALA A 34 -3.06 7.92 7.29
C ALA A 34 -2.47 7.35 6.00
N THR A 35 -2.03 8.22 5.09
CA THR A 35 -1.44 7.83 3.80
C THR A 35 -0.11 7.09 4.01
N LEU A 36 0.72 7.52 4.97
CA LEU A 36 1.91 6.78 5.37
C LEU A 36 1.54 5.35 5.81
N THR A 37 0.55 5.22 6.69
CA THR A 37 0.13 3.93 7.26
C THR A 37 -0.34 2.96 6.19
N VAL A 38 -1.24 3.38 5.29
CA VAL A 38 -1.75 2.49 4.24
C VAL A 38 -0.64 2.03 3.29
N ASN A 39 0.31 2.91 2.97
CA ASN A 39 1.45 2.57 2.11
C ASN A 39 2.40 1.58 2.79
N LEU A 40 2.71 1.77 4.07
CA LEU A 40 3.57 0.87 4.84
C LEU A 40 2.95 -0.52 5.01
N VAL A 41 1.70 -0.58 5.48
CA VAL A 41 0.96 -1.83 5.67
C VAL A 41 0.76 -2.55 4.35
N GLY A 42 0.38 -1.82 3.30
CA GLY A 42 0.17 -2.38 1.97
C GLY A 42 1.46 -2.94 1.37
N SER A 43 2.60 -2.27 1.56
CA SER A 43 3.90 -2.74 1.09
C SER A 43 4.33 -4.03 1.77
N LEU A 44 4.18 -4.12 3.10
CA LEU A 44 4.43 -5.35 3.87
C LEU A 44 3.58 -6.52 3.34
N ALA A 45 2.27 -6.30 3.23
CA ALA A 45 1.32 -7.31 2.77
C ALA A 45 1.61 -7.77 1.33
N LEU A 46 1.97 -6.82 0.44
CA LEU A 46 2.28 -7.13 -0.95
C LEU A 46 3.55 -7.97 -1.07
N GLY A 47 4.60 -7.65 -0.30
CA GLY A 47 5.82 -8.44 -0.22
C GLY A 47 5.56 -9.89 0.17
N PHE A 48 4.78 -10.11 1.22
CA PHE A 48 4.38 -11.45 1.67
C PHE A 48 3.55 -12.20 0.62
N LEU A 49 2.54 -11.53 0.06
CA LEU A 49 1.66 -12.12 -0.95
C LEU A 49 2.40 -12.49 -2.24
N THR A 50 3.43 -11.73 -2.60
CA THR A 50 4.23 -12.02 -3.80
C THR A 50 4.93 -13.37 -3.68
N VAL A 51 5.44 -13.73 -2.50
CA VAL A 51 6.03 -15.04 -2.26
C VAL A 51 4.97 -16.14 -2.26
N ALA A 52 3.79 -15.88 -1.69
CA ALA A 52 2.68 -16.84 -1.71
C ALA A 52 2.27 -17.23 -3.14
N VAL A 53 2.25 -16.23 -4.04
CA VAL A 53 1.98 -16.44 -5.46
C VAL A 53 3.13 -17.21 -6.13
N ALA A 54 4.38 -16.85 -5.86
CA ALA A 54 5.54 -17.54 -6.41
C ALA A 54 5.59 -19.03 -6.02
N GLN A 55 5.13 -19.36 -4.80
CA GLN A 55 5.05 -20.73 -4.28
C GLN A 55 3.75 -21.45 -4.67
N ASN A 56 2.93 -20.89 -5.56
CA ASN A 56 1.64 -21.46 -6.00
C ASN A 56 0.63 -21.72 -4.87
N LEU A 57 0.77 -21.04 -3.73
CA LEU A 57 -0.18 -21.15 -2.60
C LEU A 57 -1.45 -20.35 -2.84
N VAL A 58 -1.40 -19.40 -3.76
CA VAL A 58 -2.51 -18.52 -4.13
C VAL A 58 -2.74 -18.62 -5.63
N SER A 59 -3.99 -18.86 -6.04
CA SER A 59 -4.35 -18.89 -7.46
C SER A 59 -4.18 -17.51 -8.12
N SER A 60 -3.93 -17.49 -9.43
CA SER A 60 -3.79 -16.25 -10.20
C SER A 60 -5.02 -15.34 -10.10
N ASN A 61 -6.23 -15.91 -9.97
CA ASN A 61 -7.46 -15.13 -9.81
C ASN A 61 -7.50 -14.41 -8.45
N VAL A 62 -7.10 -15.09 -7.37
CA VAL A 62 -7.03 -14.49 -6.04
C VAL A 62 -5.93 -13.42 -6.00
N ALA A 63 -4.80 -13.65 -6.68
CA ALA A 63 -3.75 -12.64 -6.81
C ALA A 63 -4.25 -11.36 -7.50
N LEU A 64 -5.08 -11.46 -8.54
CA LEU A 64 -5.70 -10.29 -9.17
C LEU A 64 -6.63 -9.53 -8.23
N ILE A 65 -7.44 -10.23 -7.43
CA ILE A 65 -8.33 -9.59 -6.46
C ILE A 65 -7.51 -8.88 -5.38
N VAL A 66 -6.56 -9.59 -4.75
CA VAL A 66 -5.90 -9.13 -3.53
C VAL A 66 -4.69 -8.25 -3.84
N ALA A 67 -3.76 -8.69 -4.70
CA ALA A 67 -2.55 -7.93 -5.00
C ALA A 67 -2.86 -6.73 -5.89
N THR A 68 -3.40 -6.97 -7.10
CA THR A 68 -3.67 -5.90 -8.06
C THR A 68 -4.86 -5.04 -7.63
N GLY A 69 -5.95 -5.66 -7.16
CA GLY A 69 -7.15 -4.95 -6.72
C GLY A 69 -6.98 -4.29 -5.36
N VAL A 70 -7.08 -5.07 -4.28
CA VAL A 70 -7.12 -4.56 -2.90
C VAL A 70 -5.87 -3.78 -2.55
N LEU A 71 -4.68 -4.39 -2.62
CA LEU A 71 -3.43 -3.72 -2.22
C LEU A 71 -3.06 -2.59 -3.18
N GLY A 72 -3.33 -2.75 -4.48
CA GLY A 72 -3.13 -1.71 -5.48
C GLY A 72 -3.97 -0.45 -5.24
N ALA A 73 -5.22 -0.59 -4.79
CA ALA A 73 -6.10 0.55 -4.49
C ALA A 73 -6.03 1.03 -3.03
N PHE A 74 -5.58 0.17 -2.12
CA PHE A 74 -5.35 0.46 -0.71
C PHE A 74 -4.10 1.33 -0.50
N THR A 75 -3.05 1.12 -1.30
CA THR A 75 -1.88 1.99 -1.34
C THR A 75 -2.09 3.14 -2.32
N THR A 76 -1.35 4.24 -2.19
CA THR A 76 -1.48 5.41 -3.07
C THR A 76 -0.18 6.22 -3.16
N MET A 77 0.36 6.32 -4.37
CA MET A 77 1.50 7.21 -4.67
C MET A 77 1.02 8.62 -5.04
N SER A 78 -0.14 8.74 -5.69
CA SER A 78 -0.68 10.04 -6.12
C SER A 78 -1.07 10.91 -4.93
N THR A 79 -1.71 10.35 -3.90
CA THR A 79 -2.05 11.08 -2.66
C THR A 79 -0.79 11.48 -1.91
N PHE A 80 0.18 10.56 -1.75
CA PHE A 80 1.49 10.86 -1.17
C PHE A 80 2.18 12.04 -1.87
N SER A 81 2.13 12.10 -3.20
CA SER A 81 2.74 13.19 -3.98
C SER A 81 2.05 14.53 -3.73
N ALA A 82 0.71 14.55 -3.74
CA ALA A 82 -0.06 15.76 -3.48
C ALA A 82 0.16 16.30 -2.05
N GLU A 83 0.13 15.42 -1.05
CA GLU A 83 0.40 15.78 0.35
C GLU A 83 1.83 16.26 0.57
N THR A 84 2.80 15.69 -0.15
CA THR A 84 4.20 16.16 -0.10
C THR A 84 4.31 17.60 -0.59
N ILE A 85 3.63 17.93 -1.69
CA ILE A 85 3.58 19.30 -2.22
C ILE A 85 2.87 20.23 -1.23
N ASP A 86 1.72 19.81 -0.67
CA ASP A 86 0.98 20.59 0.33
C ASP A 86 1.84 20.94 1.55
N LEU A 87 2.63 19.99 2.06
CA LEU A 87 3.58 20.26 3.16
C LEU A 87 4.63 21.31 2.78
N PHE A 88 5.15 21.28 1.56
CA PHE A 88 6.08 22.31 1.09
C PHE A 88 5.39 23.68 0.96
N ASP A 89 4.19 23.73 0.40
CA ASP A 89 3.41 24.96 0.22
C ASP A 89 3.03 25.60 1.56
N ARG A 90 2.83 24.78 2.60
CA ARG A 90 2.61 25.23 3.99
C ARG A 90 3.89 25.68 4.71
N GLY A 91 5.06 25.58 4.06
CA GLY A 91 6.35 25.89 4.66
C GLY A 91 6.91 24.80 5.58
N GLU A 92 6.25 23.64 5.68
CA GLU A 92 6.63 22.50 6.52
C GLU A 92 7.67 21.59 5.84
N SER A 93 8.74 22.18 5.31
CA SER A 93 9.74 21.46 4.49
C SER A 93 10.39 20.28 5.21
N THR A 94 10.63 20.39 6.53
CA THR A 94 11.17 19.28 7.33
C THR A 94 10.20 18.10 7.38
N SER A 95 8.91 18.36 7.60
CA SER A 95 7.87 17.32 7.59
C SER A 95 7.77 16.66 6.22
N ALA A 96 7.82 17.44 5.14
CA ALA A 96 7.79 16.91 3.77
C ALA A 96 8.98 15.96 3.50
N LEU A 97 10.19 16.37 3.85
CA LEU A 97 11.40 15.54 3.67
C LEU A 97 11.35 14.26 4.52
N ILE A 98 10.87 14.34 5.76
CA ILE A 98 10.65 13.16 6.61
C ILE A 98 9.61 12.24 5.97
N TYR A 99 8.49 12.77 5.49
CA TYR A 99 7.42 11.98 4.89
C TYR A 99 7.88 11.24 3.63
N VAL A 100 8.63 11.92 2.75
CA VAL A 100 9.29 11.31 1.58
C VAL A 100 10.28 10.24 2.01
N GLY A 101 11.17 10.55 2.97
CA GLY A 101 12.19 9.62 3.46
C GLY A 101 11.58 8.36 4.06
N LEU A 102 10.58 8.50 4.93
CA LEU A 102 9.87 7.37 5.53
C LEU A 102 9.20 6.51 4.46
N THR A 103 8.48 7.11 3.51
CA THR A 103 7.80 6.35 2.45
C THR A 103 8.79 5.63 1.54
N MET A 104 9.83 6.33 1.06
CA MET A 104 10.80 5.77 0.10
C MET A 104 11.73 4.72 0.73
N VAL A 105 11.98 4.78 2.03
CA VAL A 105 12.86 3.82 2.73
C VAL A 105 12.04 2.69 3.36
N LEU A 106 11.01 3.01 4.14
CA LEU A 106 10.30 2.02 4.92
C LEU A 106 9.35 1.15 4.07
N CYS A 107 8.73 1.68 3.01
CA CYS A 107 7.87 0.85 2.15
C CYS A 107 8.66 -0.30 1.48
N PRO A 108 9.80 -0.06 0.80
CA PRO A 108 10.62 -1.15 0.27
C PRO A 108 11.16 -2.09 1.35
N LEU A 109 11.58 -1.55 2.50
CA LEU A 109 12.06 -2.39 3.62
C LEU A 109 10.96 -3.31 4.14
N LEU A 110 9.74 -2.80 4.32
CA LEU A 110 8.60 -3.59 4.76
C LEU A 110 8.19 -4.61 3.71
N ALA A 111 8.21 -4.27 2.42
CA ALA A 111 8.00 -5.24 1.36
C ALA A 111 9.05 -6.36 1.41
N PHE A 112 10.32 -6.03 1.63
CA PHE A 112 11.39 -7.01 1.80
C PHE A 112 11.18 -7.90 3.05
N ILE A 113 10.76 -7.31 4.18
CA ILE A 113 10.44 -8.07 5.40
C ILE A 113 9.27 -9.02 5.14
N GLY A 114 8.20 -8.55 4.47
CA GLY A 114 7.06 -9.37 4.09
C GLY A 114 7.48 -10.53 3.20
N TRP A 115 8.33 -10.26 2.22
CA TRP A 115 8.92 -11.27 1.35
C TRP A 115 9.69 -12.33 2.15
N LYS A 116 10.65 -11.91 2.99
CA LYS A 116 11.45 -12.84 3.81
C LYS A 116 10.61 -13.65 4.79
N SER A 117 9.54 -13.05 5.33
CA SER A 117 8.59 -13.76 6.20
C SER A 117 7.84 -14.85 5.42
N GLY A 118 7.44 -14.57 4.19
CA GLY A 118 6.81 -15.57 3.31
C GLY A 118 7.77 -16.70 2.94
N GLU A 119 9.02 -16.38 2.62
CA GLU A 119 10.05 -17.39 2.35
C GLU A 119 10.27 -18.31 3.56
N ALA A 120 10.41 -17.75 4.77
CA ALA A 120 10.65 -18.54 5.98
C ALA A 120 9.48 -19.45 6.41
N LEU A 121 8.25 -19.13 5.97
CA LEU A 121 7.06 -19.89 6.33
C LEU A 121 6.73 -21.03 5.36
N TRP A 122 7.20 -20.94 4.11
CA TRP A 122 6.77 -21.84 3.03
C TRP A 122 7.92 -22.51 2.27
N ILE A 123 9.15 -22.28 2.69
CA ILE A 123 10.35 -23.05 2.30
C ILE A 123 10.68 -24.00 3.46
#